data_AF-A0A2T5GNA8-F1
#
_entry.id   AF-A0A2T5GNA8-F1
#
_cell.length_a   1.000
_cell.length_b   1.000
_cell.length_c   1.000
_cell.angle_alpha   90.00
_cell.angle_beta   90.00
_cell.angle_gamma   90.00
#
_symmetry.space_group_name_H-M   'P 1'
#
loop_
_entity.id
_entity.type
_entity.pdbx_description
1 polymer ?
#
loop_
_entity_poly.entity_id
_entity_poly.type
_entity_poly.pdbx_seq_one_letter_code
_entity_poly.pdbx_strand_id
1 'polypeptide(L)'
;MKLDAMRRARDLWLRAWPLWSVRMSALGAILTAFAAAAPDTLLQIWNGLPDDIRATFPESVADVIPTLLFVATIVVRLIPQKPVGERKSLWKSITGKVAPKAAGGIATIALAMIASVIAVEGGYVNHPADPGGETHMGITKAVAVQNGYTGPMRTLPREVAESIYYTRYLVQPGYAALVPIDAAVTAELFDTTVNMGAARPSTWFQQSTNALCGTKLVTDGRVGPGTIAAYRAWQGKLGASNLCVATLVNLDRAQAAEYARLVRVNPKRKVFYKGWIAHRVGNVDRGRCKVATS
;
A
#
# COMPACT_ATOMS: atom_id res chain seq x y z
N MET A 1 20.26 -19.18 -35.50
CA MET A 1 20.83 -17.82 -35.25
C MET A 1 19.75 -16.73 -35.07
N LYS A 2 18.83 -16.48 -36.02
CA LYS A 2 17.76 -15.44 -35.86
C LYS A 2 16.76 -15.72 -34.71
N LEU A 3 16.37 -16.99 -34.51
CA LEU A 3 15.43 -17.39 -33.45
C LEU A 3 16.00 -17.22 -32.03
N ASP A 4 17.31 -17.36 -31.85
CA ASP A 4 17.95 -17.17 -30.53
C ASP A 4 18.13 -15.70 -30.19
N ALA A 5 18.41 -14.87 -31.20
CA ALA A 5 18.46 -13.42 -31.05
C ALA A 5 17.07 -12.85 -30.67
N MET A 6 15.99 -13.34 -31.30
CA MET A 6 14.63 -12.94 -30.97
C MET A 6 14.20 -13.40 -29.58
N ARG A 7 14.56 -14.63 -29.16
CA ARG A 7 14.31 -15.10 -27.79
C ARG A 7 15.06 -14.29 -26.76
N ARG A 8 16.34 -13.99 -26.99
CA ARG A 8 17.14 -13.12 -26.09
C ARG A 8 16.58 -11.71 -26.02
N ALA A 9 16.17 -11.12 -27.15
CA ALA A 9 15.56 -9.80 -27.18
C ALA A 9 14.23 -9.78 -26.42
N ARG A 10 13.38 -10.80 -26.60
CA ARG A 10 12.12 -10.96 -25.85
C ARG A 10 12.38 -11.07 -24.35
N ASP A 11 13.35 -11.89 -23.94
CA ASP A 11 13.63 -12.12 -22.52
C ASP A 11 14.25 -10.87 -21.86
N LEU A 12 15.09 -10.12 -22.58
CA LEU A 12 15.59 -8.81 -22.14
C LEU A 12 14.44 -7.79 -22.02
N TRP A 13 13.52 -7.79 -22.99
CA TRP A 13 12.38 -6.90 -22.99
C TRP A 13 11.39 -7.22 -21.85
N LEU A 14 11.10 -8.49 -21.59
CA LEU A 14 10.27 -8.93 -20.46
C LEU A 14 10.88 -8.57 -19.11
N ARG A 15 12.21 -8.59 -18.99
CA ARG A 15 12.92 -8.13 -17.78
C ARG A 15 12.88 -6.61 -17.61
N ALA A 16 12.87 -5.87 -18.72
CA ALA A 16 12.83 -4.41 -18.72
C ALA A 16 11.39 -3.86 -18.61
N TRP A 17 10.36 -4.65 -18.95
CA TRP A 17 8.94 -4.26 -18.94
C TRP A 17 8.40 -3.69 -17.61
N PRO A 18 8.88 -4.09 -16.41
CA PRO A 18 8.45 -3.46 -15.15
C PRO A 18 8.96 -2.03 -14.97
N LEU A 19 9.97 -1.60 -15.75
CA LEU A 19 10.50 -0.25 -15.68
C LEU A 19 9.50 0.74 -16.29
N TRP A 20 9.10 1.74 -15.50
CA TRP A 20 8.13 2.74 -15.92
C TRP A 20 8.53 3.47 -17.21
N SER A 21 9.82 3.74 -17.41
CA SER A 21 10.36 4.35 -18.63
C SER A 21 10.15 3.51 -19.90
N VAL A 22 10.20 2.18 -19.77
CA VAL A 22 9.98 1.24 -20.89
C VAL A 22 8.50 1.20 -21.27
N ARG A 23 7.60 1.24 -20.28
CA ARG A 23 6.16 1.31 -20.52
C ARG A 23 5.74 2.62 -21.17
N MET A 24 6.27 3.75 -20.69
CA MET A 24 6.01 5.06 -21.31
C MET A 24 6.57 5.14 -22.73
N SER A 25 7.74 4.55 -22.97
CA SER A 25 8.31 4.50 -24.32
C SER A 25 7.52 3.58 -25.25
N ALA A 26 7.03 2.44 -24.75
CA ALA A 26 6.17 1.53 -25.52
C ALA A 26 4.81 2.17 -25.84
N LEU A 27 4.18 2.84 -24.86
CA LEU A 27 2.93 3.56 -25.06
C LEU A 27 3.10 4.70 -26.07
N GLY A 28 4.18 5.48 -25.97
CA GLY A 28 4.52 6.49 -26.96
C GLY A 28 4.71 5.92 -28.36
N ALA A 29 5.46 4.82 -28.50
CA ALA A 29 5.66 4.15 -29.78
C ALA A 29 4.36 3.60 -30.38
N ILE A 30 3.45 3.06 -29.54
CA ILE A 30 2.13 2.60 -29.97
C ILE A 30 1.28 3.78 -30.46
N LEU A 31 1.26 4.89 -29.73
CA LEU A 31 0.52 6.09 -30.13
C LEU A 31 1.06 6.69 -31.44
N THR A 32 2.38 6.74 -31.60
CA THR A 32 3.01 7.19 -32.86
C THR A 32 2.70 6.24 -34.02
N ALA A 33 2.78 4.93 -33.81
CA ALA A 33 2.44 3.94 -34.82
C ALA A 33 0.95 3.99 -35.21
N PHE A 34 0.07 4.18 -34.24
CA PHE A 34 -1.37 4.35 -34.47
C PHE A 34 -1.64 5.63 -35.27
N ALA A 35 -1.00 6.75 -34.92
CA ALA A 35 -1.14 8.00 -35.65
C ALA A 35 -0.64 7.90 -37.10
N ALA A 36 0.42 7.13 -37.35
CA ALA A 36 0.93 6.89 -38.70
C ALA A 36 0.07 5.91 -39.51
N ALA A 37 -0.52 4.90 -38.86
CA ALA A 37 -1.27 3.84 -39.53
C ALA A 37 -2.74 4.21 -39.80
N ALA A 38 -3.34 5.07 -38.98
CA ALA A 38 -4.75 5.45 -39.07
C ALA A 38 -4.96 6.97 -38.88
N PRO A 39 -4.36 7.81 -39.74
CA PRO A 39 -4.46 9.27 -39.61
C PRO A 39 -5.91 9.76 -39.72
N ASP A 40 -6.72 9.16 -40.59
CA ASP A 40 -8.12 9.54 -40.79
C ASP A 40 -9.00 9.23 -39.57
N THR A 41 -8.66 8.17 -38.82
CA THR A 41 -9.37 7.83 -37.58
C THR A 41 -9.11 8.87 -36.50
N LEU A 42 -7.90 9.43 -36.43
CA LEU A 42 -7.61 10.55 -35.52
C LEU A 42 -8.39 11.80 -35.91
N LEU A 43 -8.53 12.08 -37.21
CA LEU A 43 -9.38 13.18 -37.69
C LEU A 43 -10.86 12.95 -37.39
N GLN A 44 -11.36 11.72 -37.48
CA GLN A 44 -12.74 11.39 -37.09
C GLN A 44 -12.97 11.56 -35.58
N ILE A 45 -12.02 11.13 -34.74
CA ILE A 45 -12.08 11.35 -33.29
C ILE A 45 -12.06 12.85 -32.98
N TRP A 46 -11.20 13.62 -33.65
CA TRP A 46 -11.14 15.06 -33.51
C TRP A 46 -12.45 15.72 -33.90
N ASN A 47 -13.02 15.36 -35.05
CA ASN A 47 -14.30 15.91 -35.54
C ASN A 47 -15.51 15.45 -34.72
N GLY A 48 -15.38 14.38 -33.93
CA GLY A 48 -16.37 13.92 -32.96
C GLY A 48 -16.30 14.61 -31.60
N LEU A 49 -15.30 15.49 -31.37
CA LEU A 49 -15.24 16.27 -30.14
C LEU A 49 -16.25 17.43 -30.16
N PRO A 50 -16.90 17.72 -29.02
CA PRO A 50 -17.75 18.90 -28.86
C PRO A 50 -17.06 20.22 -29.25
N ASP A 51 -17.82 21.16 -29.81
CA ASP A 51 -17.30 22.41 -30.38
C ASP A 51 -16.60 23.31 -29.37
N ASP A 52 -17.02 23.27 -28.11
CA ASP A 52 -16.41 23.98 -26.96
C ASP A 52 -14.99 23.45 -26.66
N ILE A 53 -14.79 22.14 -26.78
CA ILE A 53 -13.46 21.52 -26.62
C ILE A 53 -12.57 21.89 -27.81
N ARG A 54 -13.10 21.86 -29.04
CA ARG A 54 -12.32 22.20 -30.25
C ARG A 54 -11.94 23.68 -30.30
N ALA A 55 -12.83 24.58 -29.88
CA ALA A 55 -12.59 26.02 -29.83
C ALA A 55 -11.49 26.44 -28.82
N THR A 56 -11.12 25.53 -27.90
CA THR A 56 -10.05 25.77 -26.93
C THR A 56 -8.65 25.63 -27.56
N PHE A 57 -8.55 25.05 -28.76
CA PHE A 57 -7.28 24.83 -29.46
C PHE A 57 -7.21 25.64 -30.77
N PRO A 58 -6.21 26.52 -30.96
CA PRO A 58 -6.03 27.26 -32.21
C PRO A 58 -5.84 26.30 -33.41
N GLU A 59 -6.40 26.61 -34.59
CA GLU A 59 -6.33 25.73 -35.78
C GLU A 59 -4.91 25.31 -36.17
N SER A 60 -3.92 26.17 -35.91
CA SER A 60 -2.51 25.88 -36.16
C SER A 60 -1.90 24.81 -35.26
N VAL A 61 -2.58 24.39 -34.17
CA VAL A 61 -2.05 23.46 -33.17
C VAL A 61 -2.18 22.01 -33.62
N ALA A 62 -3.20 21.65 -34.40
CA ALA A 62 -3.44 20.28 -34.85
C ALA A 62 -2.24 19.69 -35.62
N ASP A 63 -1.62 20.50 -36.47
CA ASP A 63 -0.47 20.09 -37.30
C ASP A 63 0.84 19.98 -36.50
N VAL A 64 0.94 20.68 -35.37
CA VAL A 64 2.16 20.68 -34.53
C VAL A 64 2.07 19.70 -33.37
N ILE A 65 0.89 19.16 -33.04
CA ILE A 65 0.70 18.20 -31.94
C ILE A 65 1.65 17.00 -32.06
N PRO A 66 1.82 16.32 -33.23
CA PRO A 66 2.75 15.19 -33.34
C PRO A 66 4.20 15.59 -33.06
N THR A 67 4.60 16.75 -33.56
CA THR A 67 5.94 17.33 -33.36
C THR A 67 6.16 17.75 -31.92
N LEU A 68 5.16 18.36 -31.27
CA LEU A 68 5.20 18.75 -29.86
C LEU A 68 5.25 17.53 -28.95
N LEU A 69 4.51 16.45 -29.26
CA LEU A 69 4.59 15.18 -28.54
C LEU A 69 5.98 14.53 -28.70
N PHE A 70 6.54 14.55 -29.91
CA PHE A 70 7.90 14.04 -30.16
C PHE A 70 8.96 14.86 -29.40
N VAL A 71 8.91 16.19 -29.48
CA VAL A 71 9.80 17.09 -28.73
C VAL A 71 9.62 16.92 -27.23
N ALA A 72 8.39 16.78 -26.73
CA ALA A 72 8.12 16.51 -25.32
C ALA A 72 8.77 15.18 -24.87
N THR A 73 8.78 14.14 -25.70
CA THR A 73 9.49 12.88 -25.35
C THR A 73 11.01 13.04 -25.28
N ILE A 74 11.61 13.91 -26.09
CA ILE A 74 13.04 14.23 -26.04
C ILE A 74 13.35 15.12 -24.82
N VAL A 75 12.52 16.13 -24.57
CA VAL A 75 12.67 17.04 -23.42
C VAL A 75 12.52 16.27 -22.10
N VAL A 76 11.55 15.35 -21.99
CA VAL A 76 11.42 14.44 -20.82
C VAL A 76 12.67 13.59 -20.59
N ARG A 77 13.43 13.26 -21.64
CA ARG A 77 14.71 12.53 -21.53
C ARG A 77 15.88 13.43 -21.12
N LEU A 78 15.80 14.74 -21.37
CA LEU A 78 16.85 15.73 -21.09
C LEU A 78 16.65 16.46 -19.76
N ILE A 79 15.46 16.42 -19.16
CA ILE A 79 15.24 16.91 -17.81
C ILE A 79 16.07 16.02 -16.85
N PRO A 80 17.06 16.60 -16.13
CA PRO A 80 17.82 15.85 -15.14
C PRO A 80 16.85 15.30 -14.10
N GLN A 81 16.79 13.97 -14.03
CA GLN A 81 16.01 13.27 -13.02
C GLN A 81 16.48 13.76 -11.65
N LYS A 82 15.58 14.27 -10.80
CA LYS A 82 15.92 14.48 -9.38
C LYS A 82 16.58 13.20 -8.90
N PRO A 83 17.77 13.26 -8.25
CA PRO A 83 18.46 12.05 -7.87
C PRO A 83 17.49 11.21 -7.04
N VAL A 84 17.48 9.91 -7.32
CA VAL A 84 16.69 8.92 -6.60
C VAL A 84 17.25 8.80 -5.17
N GLY A 85 17.22 9.89 -4.40
CA GLY A 85 17.86 10.08 -3.11
C GLY A 85 16.85 10.15 -1.98
N GLU A 86 15.67 10.72 -2.21
CA GLU A 86 14.63 10.79 -1.17
C GLU A 86 13.75 9.53 -1.15
N ARG A 87 13.49 8.91 -2.31
CA ARG A 87 12.79 7.62 -2.39
C ARG A 87 13.64 6.44 -1.89
N LYS A 88 14.97 6.54 -1.94
CA LYS A 88 15.88 5.44 -1.55
C LYS A 88 16.06 5.29 -0.04
N SER A 89 15.78 6.31 0.76
CA SER A 89 16.03 6.28 2.21
C SER A 89 15.26 5.16 2.92
N LEU A 90 13.94 5.08 2.68
CA LEU A 90 13.08 4.05 3.27
C LEU A 90 13.37 2.67 2.67
N TRP A 91 13.45 2.54 1.34
CA TRP A 91 13.62 1.22 0.71
C TRP A 91 15.01 0.63 0.90
N LYS A 92 16.06 1.44 1.08
CA LYS A 92 17.42 0.98 1.40
C LYS A 92 17.52 0.41 2.82
N SER A 93 16.77 0.94 3.80
CA SER A 93 16.73 0.37 5.16
C SER A 93 15.97 -0.96 5.20
N ILE A 94 14.94 -1.12 4.36
CA ILE A 94 14.12 -2.34 4.23
C ILE A 94 14.88 -3.46 3.50
N THR A 95 15.60 -3.12 2.42
CA THR A 95 16.30 -4.07 1.55
C THR A 95 17.63 -4.55 2.11
N GLY A 96 18.19 -3.91 3.14
CA GLY A 96 19.53 -4.21 3.65
C GLY A 96 19.75 -5.66 4.12
N LYS A 97 18.67 -6.45 4.27
CA LYS A 97 18.72 -7.88 4.66
C LYS A 97 17.85 -8.81 3.80
N VAL A 98 17.17 -8.31 2.77
CA VAL A 98 16.18 -9.08 1.99
C VAL A 98 16.46 -8.96 0.49
N ALA A 99 16.38 -10.08 -0.25
CA ALA A 99 16.65 -10.09 -1.68
C ALA A 99 15.77 -9.07 -2.45
N PRO A 100 16.31 -8.34 -3.46
CA PRO A 100 15.65 -7.20 -4.10
C PRO A 100 14.24 -7.49 -4.68
N LYS A 101 14.03 -8.69 -5.22
CA LYS A 101 12.75 -9.12 -5.79
C LYS A 101 11.69 -9.36 -4.71
N ALA A 102 12.09 -9.97 -3.59
CA ALA A 102 11.20 -10.17 -2.43
C ALA A 102 10.90 -8.84 -1.73
N ALA A 103 11.90 -7.96 -1.63
CA ALA A 103 11.72 -6.62 -1.09
C ALA A 103 10.74 -5.77 -1.93
N GLY A 104 10.77 -5.87 -3.26
CA GLY A 104 9.79 -5.21 -4.13
C GLY A 104 8.35 -5.72 -3.94
N GLY A 105 8.17 -7.01 -3.67
CA GLY A 105 6.86 -7.60 -3.35
C GLY A 105 6.33 -7.15 -1.99
N ILE A 106 7.16 -7.22 -0.94
CA ILE A 106 6.82 -6.79 0.42
C ILE A 106 6.47 -5.30 0.46
N ALA A 107 7.27 -4.49 -0.24
CA ALA A 107 7.04 -3.06 -0.44
C ALA A 107 5.66 -2.77 -1.02
N THR A 108 5.29 -3.49 -2.08
CA THR A 108 4.03 -3.30 -2.77
C THR A 108 2.83 -3.68 -1.89
N ILE A 109 2.94 -4.78 -1.14
CA ILE A 109 1.89 -5.21 -0.21
C ILE A 109 1.71 -4.21 0.94
N ALA A 110 2.82 -3.75 1.54
CA ALA A 110 2.78 -2.75 2.60
C ALA A 110 2.18 -1.42 2.10
N LEU A 111 2.60 -0.95 0.92
CA LEU A 111 2.02 0.24 0.31
C LEU A 111 0.53 0.08 0.00
N ALA A 112 0.09 -1.10 -0.43
CA ALA A 112 -1.33 -1.36 -0.67
C ALA A 112 -2.15 -1.26 0.63
N MET A 113 -1.65 -1.84 1.74
CA MET A 113 -2.30 -1.70 3.06
C MET A 113 -2.40 -0.24 3.50
N ILE A 114 -1.30 0.50 3.38
CA ILE A 114 -1.22 1.92 3.74
C ILE A 114 -2.16 2.75 2.87
N ALA A 115 -2.16 2.53 1.56
CA ALA A 115 -3.02 3.23 0.62
C ALA A 115 -4.50 2.96 0.89
N SER A 116 -4.88 1.74 1.27
CA SER A 116 -6.24 1.41 1.68
C SER A 116 -6.67 2.20 2.92
N VAL A 117 -5.81 2.33 3.94
CA VAL A 117 -6.12 3.14 5.12
C VAL A 117 -6.24 4.62 4.78
N ILE A 118 -5.28 5.18 4.02
CA ILE A 118 -5.31 6.59 3.61
C ILE A 118 -6.56 6.92 2.79
N ALA A 119 -7.01 6.01 1.93
CA ALA A 119 -8.20 6.21 1.11
C ALA A 119 -9.49 6.27 1.94
N VAL A 120 -9.54 5.57 3.09
CA VAL A 120 -10.69 5.56 4.00
C VAL A 120 -10.65 6.75 4.96
N GLU A 121 -9.49 7.06 5.53
CA GLU A 121 -9.28 8.11 6.53
C GLU A 121 -9.09 9.52 5.92
N GLY A 122 -9.30 9.67 4.61
CA GLY A 122 -8.86 10.81 3.81
C GLY A 122 -9.37 12.18 4.27
N GLY A 123 -8.71 13.23 3.74
CA GLY A 123 -9.08 14.62 3.96
C GLY A 123 -8.51 15.23 5.24
N TYR A 124 -8.57 16.56 5.29
CA TYR A 124 -8.20 17.34 6.46
C TYR A 124 -9.42 17.55 7.35
N VAL A 125 -9.27 17.29 8.64
CA VAL A 125 -10.26 17.55 9.68
C VAL A 125 -9.61 18.34 10.80
N ASN A 126 -10.29 19.39 11.25
CA ASN A 126 -9.90 20.13 12.44
C ASN A 126 -11.18 20.64 13.09
N HIS A 127 -11.74 19.84 13.99
CA HIS A 127 -12.99 20.14 14.67
C HIS A 127 -12.74 20.43 16.16
N PRO A 128 -13.30 21.51 16.74
CA PRO A 128 -13.05 21.89 18.15
C PRO A 128 -13.41 20.81 19.19
N ALA A 129 -14.34 19.93 18.85
CA ALA A 129 -14.76 18.81 19.70
C ALA A 129 -14.00 17.50 19.45
N ASP A 130 -13.05 17.48 18.50
CA ASP A 130 -12.27 16.28 18.18
C ASP A 130 -11.09 16.14 19.17
N PRO A 131 -11.02 15.05 19.96
CA PRO A 131 -9.89 14.81 20.86
C PRO A 131 -8.54 14.64 20.11
N GLY A 132 -8.56 14.34 18.81
CA GLY A 132 -7.36 14.23 17.96
C GLY A 132 -6.83 15.56 17.40
N GLY A 133 -7.65 16.62 17.43
CA GLY A 133 -7.32 17.94 16.89
C GLY A 133 -7.07 17.92 15.37
N GLU A 134 -6.12 18.73 14.92
CA GLU A 134 -5.76 18.87 13.51
C GLU A 134 -5.25 17.53 12.93
N THR A 135 -6.02 16.95 11.99
CA THR A 135 -5.78 15.61 11.42
C THR A 135 -5.84 15.68 9.89
N HIS A 136 -4.95 14.97 9.21
CA HIS A 136 -5.01 14.80 7.75
C HIS A 136 -4.58 13.39 7.37
N MET A 137 -5.37 12.71 6.51
CA MET A 137 -5.11 11.32 6.09
C MET A 137 -4.96 10.37 7.29
N GLY A 138 -5.80 10.54 8.31
CA GLY A 138 -5.74 9.78 9.57
C GLY A 138 -4.54 10.06 10.48
N ILE A 139 -3.62 10.96 10.11
CA ILE A 139 -2.48 11.35 10.95
C ILE A 139 -2.81 12.63 11.72
N THR A 140 -2.79 12.55 13.05
CA THR A 140 -2.94 13.73 13.91
C THR A 140 -1.67 14.58 13.90
N LYS A 141 -1.79 15.88 14.15
CA LYS A 141 -0.64 16.79 14.27
C LYS A 141 0.39 16.30 15.29
N ALA A 142 -0.07 15.77 16.42
CA ALA A 142 0.82 15.21 17.45
C ALA A 142 1.65 14.05 16.90
N VAL A 143 1.04 13.14 16.13
CA VAL A 143 1.77 12.04 15.49
C VAL A 143 2.70 12.57 14.40
N ALA A 144 2.27 13.52 13.59
CA ALA A 144 3.11 14.11 12.55
C ALA A 144 4.38 14.76 13.13
N VAL A 145 4.23 15.56 14.19
CA VAL A 145 5.34 16.22 14.90
C VAL A 145 6.27 15.20 15.56
N GLN A 146 5.73 14.16 16.20
CA GLN A 146 6.54 13.06 16.77
C GLN A 146 7.37 12.33 15.72
N ASN A 147 6.97 12.38 14.45
CA ASN A 147 7.69 11.78 13.32
C ASN A 147 8.42 12.83 12.47
N GLY A 148 8.64 14.03 13.01
CA GLY A 148 9.51 15.06 12.41
C GLY A 148 8.82 15.99 11.40
N TYR A 149 7.51 15.90 11.19
CA TYR A 149 6.77 16.85 10.36
C TYR A 149 6.19 17.99 11.19
N THR A 150 6.69 19.21 10.96
CA THR A 150 6.24 20.43 11.65
C THR A 150 5.54 21.42 10.71
N GLY A 151 5.25 21.02 9.47
CA GLY A 151 4.54 21.85 8.48
C GLY A 151 3.03 21.92 8.73
N PRO A 152 2.29 22.70 7.91
CA PRO A 152 0.84 22.79 8.01
C PRO A 152 0.17 21.44 7.75
N MET A 153 -0.78 21.00 8.58
CA MET A 153 -1.41 19.69 8.35
C MET A 153 -2.32 19.70 7.13
N ARG A 154 -2.95 20.84 6.79
CA ARG A 154 -3.78 20.97 5.56
C ARG A 154 -3.03 20.57 4.29
N THR A 155 -1.72 20.73 4.28
CA THR A 155 -0.84 20.40 3.14
C THR A 155 0.13 19.26 3.49
N LEU A 156 -0.22 18.41 4.45
CA LEU A 156 0.57 17.22 4.80
C LEU A 156 0.85 16.40 3.53
N PRO A 157 2.12 16.25 3.11
CA PRO A 157 2.44 15.47 1.93
C PRO A 157 2.05 14.01 2.14
N ARG A 158 1.49 13.38 1.10
CA ARG A 158 1.08 11.99 1.16
C ARG A 158 2.24 11.06 1.50
N GLU A 159 3.43 11.35 1.00
CA GLU A 159 4.65 10.59 1.25
C GLU A 159 5.05 10.61 2.73
N VAL A 160 4.78 11.72 3.43
CA VAL A 160 5.01 11.83 4.88
C VAL A 160 4.02 10.94 5.63
N ALA A 161 2.73 10.98 5.28
CA ALA A 161 1.73 10.10 5.87
C ALA A 161 2.05 8.62 5.63
N GLU A 162 2.42 8.25 4.40
CA GLU A 162 2.82 6.89 4.05
C GLU A 162 4.04 6.43 4.85
N SER A 163 5.06 7.30 5.01
CA SER A 163 6.24 7.02 5.83
C SER A 163 5.90 6.81 7.31
N ILE A 164 4.98 7.61 7.85
CA ILE A 164 4.50 7.47 9.24
C ILE A 164 3.77 6.14 9.41
N TYR A 165 2.82 5.82 8.52
CA TYR A 165 2.12 4.53 8.57
C TYR A 165 3.08 3.35 8.49
N TYR A 166 4.00 3.37 7.52
CA TYR A 166 5.00 2.34 7.36
C TYR A 166 5.86 2.17 8.62
N THR A 167 6.41 3.26 9.13
CA THR A 167 7.37 3.19 10.24
C THR A 167 6.68 2.85 11.56
N ARG A 168 5.65 3.61 11.92
CA ARG A 168 5.02 3.55 13.24
C ARG A 168 4.05 2.39 13.40
N TYR A 169 3.31 2.03 12.34
CA TYR A 169 2.21 1.06 12.44
C TYR A 169 2.56 -0.29 11.83
N LEU A 170 3.62 -0.39 11.01
CA LEU A 170 4.07 -1.66 10.41
C LEU A 170 5.45 -2.10 10.92
N VAL A 171 6.47 -1.23 10.88
CA VAL A 171 7.85 -1.62 11.25
C VAL A 171 8.07 -1.66 12.76
N GLN A 172 7.75 -0.58 13.49
CA GLN A 172 7.97 -0.50 14.93
C GLN A 172 7.28 -1.62 15.73
N PRO A 173 6.05 -2.04 15.40
CA PRO A 173 5.41 -3.20 16.05
C PRO A 173 6.02 -4.55 15.68
N GLY A 174 6.86 -4.61 14.63
CA GLY A 174 7.52 -5.80 14.13
C GLY A 174 6.80 -6.55 13.00
N TYR A 175 5.71 -5.99 12.46
CA TYR A 175 4.88 -6.66 11.47
C TYR A 175 5.50 -6.74 10.07
N ALA A 176 6.46 -5.88 9.75
CA ALA A 176 7.11 -5.89 8.42
C ALA A 176 7.69 -7.26 8.02
N ALA A 177 8.22 -8.02 8.99
CA ALA A 177 8.75 -9.36 8.75
C ALA A 177 7.66 -10.44 8.66
N LEU A 178 6.42 -10.15 9.07
CA LEU A 178 5.26 -11.01 8.91
C LEU A 178 4.61 -10.86 7.53
N VAL A 179 4.76 -9.73 6.84
CA VAL A 179 4.22 -9.48 5.49
C VAL A 179 4.50 -10.64 4.50
N PRO A 180 5.75 -11.13 4.32
CA PRO A 180 6.01 -12.23 3.39
C PRO A 180 5.59 -13.62 3.91
N ILE A 181 5.20 -13.74 5.18
CA ILE A 181 4.80 -15.00 5.83
C ILE A 181 3.29 -15.14 5.79
N ASP A 182 2.58 -14.06 6.11
CA ASP A 182 1.13 -13.98 6.11
C ASP A 182 0.66 -12.51 5.98
N ALA A 183 0.44 -12.10 4.73
CA ALA A 183 -0.01 -10.74 4.43
C ALA A 183 -1.44 -10.47 4.94
N ALA A 184 -2.30 -11.49 5.05
CA ALA A 184 -3.68 -11.32 5.50
C ALA A 184 -3.72 -11.06 7.01
N VAL A 185 -3.01 -11.87 7.81
CA VAL A 185 -2.84 -11.62 9.25
C VAL A 185 -2.14 -10.29 9.48
N THR A 186 -1.14 -9.94 8.67
CA THR A 186 -0.47 -8.64 8.78
C THR A 186 -1.41 -7.46 8.53
N ALA A 187 -2.33 -7.58 7.55
CA ALA A 187 -3.34 -6.54 7.29
C ALA A 187 -4.24 -6.29 8.51
N GLU A 188 -4.70 -7.37 9.16
CA GLU A 188 -5.55 -7.30 10.36
C GLU A 188 -4.82 -6.62 11.53
N LEU A 189 -3.57 -7.02 11.78
CA LEU A 189 -2.75 -6.44 12.83
C LEU A 189 -2.47 -4.96 12.58
N PHE A 190 -2.18 -4.60 11.33
CA PHE A 190 -1.94 -3.22 10.92
C PHE A 190 -3.19 -2.36 11.12
N ASP A 191 -4.35 -2.79 10.61
CA ASP A 191 -5.62 -2.05 10.75
C ASP A 191 -6.00 -1.85 12.23
N THR A 192 -5.93 -2.91 13.02
CA THR A 192 -6.20 -2.86 14.46
C THR A 192 -5.22 -1.93 15.18
N THR A 193 -3.95 -1.92 14.77
CA THR A 193 -2.91 -1.07 15.37
C THR A 193 -3.15 0.41 15.12
N VAL A 194 -3.65 0.77 13.93
CA VAL A 194 -4.07 2.15 13.61
C VAL A 194 -5.19 2.60 14.55
N ASN A 195 -6.15 1.73 14.84
CA ASN A 195 -7.31 2.07 15.66
C ASN A 195 -7.08 1.97 17.19
N MET A 196 -6.28 1.01 17.68
CA MET A 196 -6.17 0.69 19.12
C MET A 196 -4.75 0.74 19.70
N GLY A 197 -3.77 1.07 18.88
CA GLY A 197 -2.35 0.97 19.21
C GLY A 197 -1.83 -0.46 19.16
N ALA A 198 -0.51 -0.62 18.98
CA ALA A 198 0.13 -1.89 18.63
C ALA A 198 0.09 -2.96 19.72
N ALA A 199 0.05 -2.57 21.00
CA ALA A 199 0.18 -3.52 22.11
C ALA A 199 -0.92 -4.57 22.12
N ARG A 200 -2.18 -4.16 21.95
CA ARG A 200 -3.36 -5.05 21.96
C ARG A 200 -3.31 -6.11 20.85
N PRO A 201 -3.31 -5.76 19.54
CA PRO A 201 -3.27 -6.75 18.47
C PRO A 201 -2.02 -7.64 18.53
N SER A 202 -0.87 -7.11 18.95
CA SER A 202 0.35 -7.91 19.14
C SER A 202 0.19 -8.95 20.25
N THR A 203 -0.39 -8.57 21.39
CA THR A 203 -0.68 -9.51 22.49
C THR A 203 -1.68 -10.57 22.04
N TRP A 204 -2.75 -10.19 21.33
CA TRP A 204 -3.75 -11.14 20.82
C TRP A 204 -3.15 -12.10 19.79
N PHE A 205 -2.25 -11.63 18.94
CA PHE A 205 -1.52 -12.48 17.99
C PHE A 205 -0.64 -13.52 18.71
N GLN A 206 0.10 -13.10 19.73
CA GLN A 206 0.92 -14.00 20.55
C GLN A 206 0.04 -15.02 21.31
N GLN A 207 -1.09 -14.59 21.88
CA GLN A 207 -2.06 -15.47 22.53
C GLN A 207 -2.67 -16.48 21.57
N SER A 208 -3.08 -16.02 20.38
CA SER A 208 -3.60 -16.88 19.32
C SER A 208 -2.56 -17.91 18.88
N THR A 209 -1.30 -17.48 18.72
CA THR A 209 -0.19 -18.37 18.38
C THR A 209 0.05 -19.41 19.49
N ASN A 210 0.02 -19.01 20.76
CA ASN A 210 0.10 -19.97 21.88
C ASN A 210 -1.04 -21.00 21.84
N ALA A 211 -2.28 -20.54 21.65
CA ALA A 211 -3.46 -21.39 21.68
C ALA A 211 -3.54 -22.36 20.49
N LEU A 212 -3.30 -21.87 19.27
CA LEU A 212 -3.42 -22.67 18.05
C LEU A 212 -2.21 -23.60 17.84
N CYS A 213 -1.04 -23.17 18.32
CA CYS A 213 0.23 -23.83 18.01
C CYS A 213 0.87 -24.49 19.24
N GLY A 214 0.22 -24.52 20.40
CA GLY A 214 0.79 -25.09 21.64
C GLY A 214 2.14 -24.47 22.03
N THR A 215 2.38 -23.22 21.62
CA THR A 215 3.64 -22.53 21.92
C THR A 215 3.57 -21.85 23.30
N LYS A 216 4.73 -21.47 23.84
CA LYS A 216 4.86 -20.79 25.14
C LYS A 216 5.49 -19.40 24.97
N LEU A 217 5.04 -18.65 23.97
CA LEU A 217 5.48 -17.29 23.75
C LEU A 217 5.07 -16.42 24.95
N VAL A 218 5.96 -15.52 25.35
CA VAL A 218 5.60 -14.42 26.24
C VAL A 218 4.67 -13.48 25.45
N THR A 219 3.55 -13.10 26.05
CA THR A 219 2.54 -12.23 25.42
C THR A 219 2.79 -10.76 25.79
N ASP A 220 3.97 -10.26 25.45
CA ASP A 220 4.47 -8.92 25.83
C ASP A 220 3.98 -7.78 24.91
N GLY A 221 3.20 -8.10 23.88
CA GLY A 221 2.72 -7.12 22.91
C GLY A 221 3.81 -6.61 21.94
N ARG A 222 4.94 -7.32 21.83
CA ARG A 222 6.06 -7.01 20.92
C ARG A 222 6.27 -8.15 19.94
N VAL A 223 5.94 -7.97 18.67
CA VAL A 223 6.13 -9.02 17.65
C VAL A 223 7.59 -9.05 17.19
N GLY A 224 8.43 -9.70 17.98
CA GLY A 224 9.85 -9.89 17.68
C GLY A 224 10.14 -11.16 16.86
N PRO A 225 11.43 -11.43 16.56
CA PRO A 225 11.86 -12.60 15.79
C PRO A 225 11.36 -13.94 16.37
N GLY A 226 11.26 -14.07 17.70
CA GLY A 226 10.75 -15.28 18.35
C GLY A 226 9.28 -15.56 18.05
N THR A 227 8.43 -14.54 18.12
CA THR A 227 7.00 -14.67 17.75
C THR A 227 6.85 -15.06 16.29
N ILE A 228 7.61 -14.42 15.39
CA ILE A 228 7.56 -14.69 13.94
C ILE A 228 8.01 -16.11 13.63
N ALA A 229 9.13 -16.56 14.23
CA ALA A 229 9.64 -17.91 14.04
C ALA A 229 8.66 -18.97 14.52
N ALA A 230 8.03 -18.76 15.69
CA ALA A 230 7.02 -19.65 16.24
C ALA A 230 5.81 -19.76 15.29
N TYR A 231 5.27 -18.63 14.84
CA TYR A 231 4.13 -18.63 13.92
C TYR A 231 4.46 -19.34 12.59
N ARG A 232 5.60 -19.01 11.98
CA ARG A 232 6.04 -19.60 10.71
C ARG A 232 6.28 -21.11 10.81
N ALA A 233 6.86 -21.59 11.90
CA ALA A 233 7.12 -23.02 12.10
C ALA A 233 5.83 -23.85 12.08
N TRP A 234 4.71 -23.26 12.51
CA TRP A 234 3.42 -23.93 12.58
C TRP A 234 2.59 -23.84 11.30
N GLN A 235 2.90 -22.91 10.39
CA GLN A 235 2.33 -22.92 9.03
C GLN A 235 2.64 -24.25 8.30
N GLY A 236 3.83 -24.83 8.54
CA GLY A 236 4.19 -26.14 7.96
C GLY A 236 3.46 -27.32 8.57
N LYS A 237 3.01 -27.22 9.84
CA LYS A 237 2.37 -28.31 10.57
C LYS A 237 0.84 -28.33 10.41
N LEU A 238 0.22 -27.16 10.46
CA LEU A 238 -1.25 -27.01 10.40
C LEU A 238 -1.75 -26.64 9.00
N GLY A 239 -0.83 -26.29 8.09
CA GLY A 239 -1.13 -25.67 6.81
C GLY A 239 -1.25 -24.16 6.93
N ALA A 240 -0.52 -23.43 6.09
CA ALA A 240 -0.44 -21.96 6.14
C ALA A 240 -1.83 -21.31 6.03
N SER A 241 -2.67 -21.76 5.08
CA SER A 241 -4.02 -21.22 4.90
C SER A 241 -4.91 -21.45 6.12
N ASN A 242 -4.84 -22.63 6.74
CA ASN A 242 -5.64 -22.97 7.91
C ASN A 242 -5.22 -22.14 9.13
N LEU A 243 -3.91 -22.02 9.37
CA LEU A 243 -3.39 -21.22 10.47
C LEU A 243 -3.71 -19.73 10.28
N CYS A 244 -3.63 -19.22 9.05
CA CYS A 244 -4.04 -17.86 8.69
C CYS A 244 -5.50 -17.60 9.08
N VAL A 245 -6.43 -18.43 8.57
CA VAL A 245 -7.87 -18.27 8.84
C VAL A 245 -8.17 -18.39 10.33
N ALA A 246 -7.62 -19.40 11.02
CA ALA A 246 -7.82 -19.57 12.45
C ALA A 246 -7.26 -18.39 13.26
N THR A 247 -6.14 -17.83 12.84
CA THR A 247 -5.55 -16.65 13.49
C THR A 247 -6.42 -15.42 13.31
N LEU A 248 -6.90 -15.16 12.08
CA LEU A 248 -7.83 -14.06 11.81
C LEU A 248 -9.10 -14.18 12.67
N VAL A 249 -9.69 -15.37 12.78
CA VAL A 249 -10.86 -15.60 13.65
C VAL A 249 -10.58 -15.24 15.12
N ASN A 250 -9.41 -15.61 15.65
CA ASN A 250 -9.04 -15.26 17.02
C ASN A 250 -8.80 -13.76 17.21
N LEU A 251 -8.17 -13.09 16.22
CA LEU A 251 -7.97 -11.64 16.24
C LEU A 251 -9.31 -10.89 16.19
N ASP A 252 -10.22 -11.27 15.30
CA ASP A 252 -11.56 -10.69 15.19
C ASP A 252 -12.37 -10.82 16.48
N ARG A 253 -12.30 -11.99 17.12
CA ARG A 253 -12.97 -12.23 18.41
C ARG A 253 -12.41 -11.32 19.50
N ALA A 254 -11.09 -11.19 19.59
CA ALA A 254 -10.45 -10.34 20.58
C ALA A 254 -10.77 -8.86 20.33
N GLN A 255 -10.76 -8.43 19.06
CA GLN A 255 -11.09 -7.07 18.66
C GLN A 255 -12.56 -6.72 18.97
N ALA A 256 -13.51 -7.61 18.64
CA ALA A 256 -14.93 -7.45 18.99
C ALA A 256 -15.16 -7.37 20.50
N ALA A 257 -14.48 -8.22 21.27
CA ALA A 257 -14.55 -8.20 22.73
C ALA A 257 -14.01 -6.88 23.31
N GLU A 258 -12.94 -6.33 22.74
CA GLU A 258 -12.40 -5.04 23.16
C GLU A 258 -13.36 -3.88 22.84
N TYR A 259 -13.99 -3.87 21.66
CA TYR A 259 -15.02 -2.87 21.36
C TYR A 259 -16.20 -2.95 22.34
N ALA A 260 -16.64 -4.15 22.70
CA ALA A 260 -17.69 -4.33 23.70
C ALA A 260 -17.25 -3.80 25.08
N ARG A 261 -16.00 -4.07 25.48
CA ARG A 261 -15.42 -3.52 26.72
C ARG A 261 -15.35 -2.00 26.69
N LEU A 262 -14.96 -1.38 25.57
CA LEU A 262 -14.88 0.08 25.45
C LEU A 262 -16.25 0.75 25.63
N VAL A 263 -17.32 0.16 25.10
CA VAL A 263 -18.70 0.64 25.32
C VAL A 263 -19.13 0.43 26.77
N ARG A 264 -18.79 -0.72 27.37
CA ARG A 264 -19.11 -0.99 28.78
C ARG A 264 -18.44 0.02 29.73
N VAL A 265 -17.18 0.35 29.47
CA VAL A 265 -16.41 1.32 30.29
C VAL A 265 -16.84 2.76 30.02
N ASN A 266 -17.17 3.10 28.78
CA ASN A 266 -17.66 4.42 28.42
C ASN A 266 -18.88 4.30 27.48
N PRO A 267 -20.11 4.31 28.04
CA PRO A 267 -21.34 4.15 27.26
C PRO A 267 -21.53 5.19 26.16
N LYS A 268 -20.90 6.38 26.24
CA LYS A 268 -20.96 7.39 25.18
C LYS A 268 -20.38 6.88 23.85
N ARG A 269 -19.49 5.87 23.89
CA ARG A 269 -18.90 5.24 22.69
C ARG A 269 -19.87 4.33 21.94
N LYS A 270 -21.06 4.03 22.50
CA LYS A 270 -22.06 3.16 21.86
C LYS A 270 -22.44 3.62 20.45
N VAL A 271 -22.38 4.93 20.18
CA VAL A 271 -22.64 5.52 18.86
C VAL A 271 -21.70 4.98 17.76
N PHE A 272 -20.46 4.61 18.11
CA PHE A 272 -19.47 4.08 17.16
C PHE A 272 -19.51 2.56 17.03
N TYR A 273 -20.10 1.86 18.01
CA TYR A 273 -20.00 0.40 18.13
C TYR A 273 -20.49 -0.34 16.89
N LYS A 274 -21.63 0.07 16.32
CA LYS A 274 -22.17 -0.54 15.10
C LYS A 274 -21.20 -0.42 13.92
N GLY A 275 -20.57 0.74 13.75
CA GLY A 275 -19.58 0.99 12.70
C GLY A 275 -18.30 0.18 12.92
N TRP A 276 -17.81 0.10 14.16
CA TRP A 276 -16.65 -0.73 14.50
C TRP A 276 -16.87 -2.20 14.13
N ILE A 277 -18.00 -2.79 14.55
CA ILE A 277 -18.31 -4.19 14.22
C ILE A 277 -18.45 -4.38 12.70
N ALA A 278 -19.13 -3.47 12.00
CA ALA A 278 -19.39 -3.63 10.58
C ALA A 278 -18.15 -3.47 9.68
N HIS A 279 -17.17 -2.66 10.10
CA HIS A 279 -16.06 -2.25 9.21
C HIS A 279 -14.68 -2.73 9.68
N ARG A 280 -14.55 -3.22 10.92
CA ARG A 280 -13.26 -3.61 11.49
C ARG A 280 -13.21 -5.09 11.89
N VAL A 281 -14.34 -5.67 12.32
CA VAL A 281 -14.41 -7.09 12.64
C VAL A 281 -14.69 -7.89 11.36
N GLY A 282 -13.81 -8.81 11.01
CA GLY A 282 -13.95 -9.66 9.83
C GLY A 282 -13.72 -8.95 8.50
N ASN A 283 -13.02 -7.80 8.52
CA ASN A 283 -12.79 -6.95 7.35
C ASN A 283 -11.72 -7.50 6.38
N VAL A 284 -10.82 -8.37 6.84
CA VAL A 284 -9.83 -9.03 5.98
C VAL A 284 -10.44 -10.22 5.25
N ASP A 285 -10.41 -10.22 3.91
CA ASP A 285 -10.89 -11.36 3.10
C ASP A 285 -10.06 -12.63 3.36
N ARG A 286 -10.73 -13.72 3.76
CA ARG A 286 -10.13 -15.02 4.06
C ARG A 286 -9.60 -15.72 2.80
N GLY A 287 -10.09 -15.33 1.62
CA GLY A 287 -9.51 -15.73 0.34
C GLY A 287 -8.05 -15.36 0.20
N ARG A 288 -7.59 -14.31 0.90
CA ARG A 288 -6.18 -13.87 0.93
C ARG A 288 -5.26 -14.78 1.74
N CYS A 289 -5.81 -15.70 2.55
CA CYS A 289 -5.03 -16.73 3.23
C CYS A 289 -4.57 -17.86 2.29
N LYS A 290 -5.10 -17.94 1.07
CA LYS A 290 -4.68 -18.95 0.10
C LYS A 290 -3.23 -18.69 -0.31
N VAL A 291 -2.33 -19.62 0.01
CA VAL A 291 -0.99 -19.63 -0.57
C VAL A 291 -1.14 -19.77 -2.08
N ALA A 292 -0.47 -18.91 -2.87
CA ALA A 292 -0.36 -19.13 -4.30
C ALA A 292 0.24 -20.52 -4.51
N THR A 293 -0.56 -21.44 -5.02
CA THR A 293 -0.07 -22.77 -5.42
C THR A 293 0.99 -22.55 -6.48
N SER A 294 2.25 -22.75 -6.09
CA SER A 294 3.41 -22.83 -6.96
C SER A 294 3.35 -24.07 -7.84
#